data_AF-A0A8T3QE12-F1
#
_entry.id   AF-A0A8T3QE12-F1
#
_cell.length_a   1.000
_cell.length_b   1.000
_cell.length_c   1.000
_cell.angle_alpha   90.00
_cell.angle_beta   90.00
_cell.angle_gamma   90.00
#
_symmetry.space_group_name_H-M   'P 1'
#
loop_
_entity.id
_entity.type
_entity.pdbx_description
1 polymer ?
#
loop_
_entity_poly.entity_id
_entity_poly.type
_entity_poly.pdbx_seq_one_letter_code
_entity_poly.pdbx_strand_id
1 'polypeptide(L)'
;MSSNVSQNYPYSSETEAERAGRIASLVNERDGLAEKLAAEATPLDANERWWVWKCPTRDCPGFLHAAGYAAEKHAVYVVCDGTCAKTFLR
;
A
#
# COMPACT_ATOMS: atom_id res chain seq x y z
N MET A 1 -5.68 -25.48 -5.09
CA MET A 1 -4.70 -24.67 -4.32
C MET A 1 -4.02 -23.73 -5.30
N SER A 2 -4.52 -22.50 -5.42
CA SER A 2 -3.85 -21.46 -6.21
C SER A 2 -2.71 -20.90 -5.37
N SER A 3 -1.48 -21.04 -5.86
CA SER A 3 -0.27 -20.63 -5.15
C SER A 3 -0.27 -19.12 -4.91
N ASN A 4 -0.36 -18.72 -3.64
CA ASN A 4 -0.23 -17.33 -3.17
C ASN A 4 1.15 -16.70 -3.44
N VAL A 5 2.04 -17.37 -4.16
CA VAL A 5 3.38 -16.86 -4.48
C VAL A 5 3.31 -15.60 -5.34
N SER A 6 2.36 -15.48 -6.28
CA SER A 6 2.21 -14.25 -7.09
C SER A 6 1.72 -13.04 -6.29
N GLN A 7 1.26 -13.24 -5.05
CA GLN A 7 0.71 -12.16 -4.23
C GLN A 7 1.80 -11.37 -3.50
N ASN A 8 3.01 -11.93 -3.37
CA ASN A 8 4.14 -11.25 -2.71
C ASN A 8 5.13 -10.61 -3.70
N TYR A 9 5.10 -11.02 -4.98
CA TYR A 9 5.91 -10.37 -6.00
C TYR A 9 5.30 -9.04 -6.42
N PRO A 10 6.13 -8.00 -6.63
CA PRO A 10 5.69 -6.76 -7.26
C PRO A 10 4.98 -7.05 -8.59
N TYR A 11 3.82 -6.45 -8.78
CA TYR A 11 3.09 -6.46 -10.05
C TYR A 11 3.68 -5.45 -11.04
N SER A 12 4.06 -4.28 -10.54
CA SER A 12 4.69 -3.20 -11.30
C SER A 12 5.45 -2.27 -10.34
N SER A 13 6.01 -1.17 -10.86
CA SER A 13 6.48 -0.06 -10.03
C SER A 13 5.89 1.26 -10.51
N GLU A 14 5.78 2.21 -9.59
CA GLU A 14 5.35 3.59 -9.83
C GLU A 14 6.42 4.58 -9.36
N THR A 15 6.38 5.81 -9.85
CA THR A 15 7.25 6.88 -9.36
C THR A 15 6.83 7.36 -7.97
N GLU A 16 7.77 8.00 -7.26
CA GLU A 16 7.48 8.58 -5.95
C GLU A 16 6.33 9.60 -5.96
N ALA A 17 6.24 10.40 -7.03
CA ALA A 17 5.19 11.40 -7.19
C ALA A 17 3.81 10.75 -7.41
N GLU A 18 3.74 9.70 -8.23
CA GLU A 18 2.52 8.93 -8.47
C GLU A 18 2.04 8.25 -7.18
N ARG A 19 2.94 7.61 -6.43
CA ARG A 19 2.65 7.02 -5.13
C ARG A 19 2.15 8.09 -4.15
N ALA A 20 2.80 9.26 -4.09
CA ALA A 20 2.40 10.37 -3.21
C ALA A 20 0.98 10.84 -3.50
N GLY A 21 0.71 11.07 -4.79
CA GLY A 21 -0.61 11.49 -5.25
C GLY A 21 -1.67 10.46 -4.88
N ARG A 22 -1.42 9.18 -5.09
CA ARG A 22 -2.37 8.11 -4.73
C ARG A 22 -2.62 8.05 -3.23
N ILE A 23 -1.59 8.02 -2.39
CA ILE A 23 -1.77 8.00 -0.93
C ILE A 23 -2.51 9.24 -0.44
N ALA A 24 -2.18 10.42 -0.96
CA ALA A 24 -2.87 11.66 -0.59
C ALA A 24 -4.36 11.62 -0.96
N SER A 25 -4.71 11.17 -2.18
CA SER A 25 -6.10 10.99 -2.58
C SER A 25 -6.84 10.01 -1.66
N LEU A 26 -6.22 8.85 -1.37
CA LEU A 26 -6.84 7.84 -0.51
C LEU A 26 -7.04 8.32 0.93
N VAL A 27 -6.11 9.11 1.47
CA VAL A 27 -6.25 9.73 2.80
C VAL A 27 -7.41 10.72 2.82
N ASN A 28 -7.60 11.49 1.75
CA ASN A 28 -8.73 12.42 1.65
C ASN A 28 -10.08 11.71 1.44
N GLU A 29 -10.09 10.58 0.74
CA GLU A 29 -11.31 9.84 0.41
C GLU A 29 -11.78 8.88 1.53
N ARG A 30 -10.90 8.54 2.48
CA ARG A 30 -11.16 7.46 3.45
C ARG A 30 -11.01 7.93 4.89
N ASP A 31 -12.15 8.00 5.56
CA ASP A 31 -12.23 8.30 6.97
C ASP A 31 -11.35 7.35 7.80
N GLY A 32 -10.53 7.94 8.69
CA GLY A 32 -9.68 7.18 9.62
C GLY A 32 -8.36 6.69 9.04
N LEU A 33 -8.10 6.84 7.74
CA LEU A 33 -6.85 6.35 7.14
C LEU A 33 -5.64 7.18 7.59
N ALA A 34 -5.79 8.49 7.74
CA ALA A 34 -4.72 9.38 8.20
C ALA A 34 -4.23 8.98 9.59
N GLU A 35 -5.17 8.80 10.52
CA GLU A 35 -4.90 8.42 11.91
C GLU A 35 -4.28 7.03 11.98
N LYS A 36 -4.77 6.10 11.15
CA LYS A 36 -4.21 4.76 11.07
C LYS A 36 -2.76 4.76 10.59
N LEU A 37 -2.45 5.52 9.53
CA LEU A 37 -1.07 5.64 9.03
C LEU A 37 -0.16 6.28 10.06
N ALA A 38 -0.62 7.33 10.75
CA ALA A 38 0.15 7.98 11.81
C ALA A 38 0.44 7.04 13.01
N ALA A 39 -0.46 6.09 13.31
CA ALA A 39 -0.30 5.15 14.40
C ALA A 39 0.55 3.92 14.03
N GLU A 40 0.40 3.41 12.80
CA GLU A 40 0.95 2.10 12.41
C GLU A 40 2.17 2.18 11.49
N ALA A 41 2.44 3.35 10.89
CA ALA A 41 3.49 3.50 9.89
C ALA A 41 4.44 4.66 10.20
N THR A 42 5.68 4.48 9.75
CA THR A 42 6.73 5.51 9.73
C THR A 42 6.99 5.94 8.28
N PRO A 43 7.51 7.16 8.05
CA PRO A 43 7.77 7.63 6.70
C PRO A 43 8.69 6.71 5.89
N LEU A 44 8.45 6.65 4.58
CA LEU A 44 9.34 5.99 3.64
C LEU A 44 10.65 6.78 3.47
N ASP A 45 11.71 6.08 3.04
CA ASP A 45 12.97 6.71 2.64
C ASP A 45 12.87 7.36 1.26
N ALA A 46 13.90 8.12 0.89
CA ALA A 46 13.97 8.77 -0.41
C ALA A 46 14.27 7.72 -1.50
N ASN A 47 13.27 7.39 -2.29
CA ASN A 47 13.39 6.49 -3.43
C ASN A 47 12.67 7.06 -4.65
N GLU A 48 13.19 6.83 -5.85
CA GLU A 48 12.59 7.30 -7.10
C GLU A 48 11.37 6.46 -7.50
N ARG A 49 11.37 5.17 -7.14
CA ARG A 49 10.34 4.20 -7.54
C ARG A 49 9.93 3.27 -6.42
N TRP A 50 8.64 2.96 -6.38
CA TRP A 50 8.04 2.03 -5.42
C TRP A 50 7.39 0.86 -6.12
N TRP A 51 7.51 -0.31 -5.51
CA TRP A 51 6.77 -1.48 -5.95
C TRP A 51 5.27 -1.30 -5.69
N VAL A 52 4.48 -1.87 -6.60
CA VAL A 52 3.02 -1.94 -6.54
C VAL A 52 2.62 -3.39 -6.61
N TRP A 53 1.68 -3.81 -5.77
CA TRP A 53 1.21 -5.20 -5.71
C TRP A 53 -0.27 -5.28 -6.03
N LYS A 54 -0.75 -6.45 -6.48
CA LYS A 54 -2.20 -6.69 -6.54
C LYS A 54 -2.78 -6.86 -5.14
N CYS A 55 -3.98 -6.34 -4.92
CA CYS A 55 -4.72 -6.58 -3.69
C CYS A 55 -5.08 -8.06 -3.58
N PRO A 56 -4.76 -8.73 -2.45
CA PRO A 56 -5.09 -10.13 -2.24
C PRO A 56 -6.54 -10.35 -1.82
N THR A 57 -7.29 -9.27 -1.58
CA THR A 57 -8.71 -9.37 -1.22
C THR A 57 -9.49 -9.87 -2.42
N ARG A 58 -10.18 -11.00 -2.23
CA ARG A 58 -11.07 -11.57 -3.25
C ARG A 58 -12.03 -10.50 -3.78
N ASP A 59 -12.18 -10.44 -5.09
CA ASP A 59 -13.07 -9.53 -5.82
C ASP A 59 -12.73 -8.02 -5.65
N CYS A 60 -11.54 -7.70 -5.12
CA CYS A 60 -11.03 -6.33 -5.12
C CYS A 60 -10.08 -6.13 -6.31
N PRO A 61 -10.41 -5.24 -7.27
CA PRO A 61 -9.56 -5.00 -8.43
C PRO A 61 -8.36 -4.09 -8.14
N GLY A 62 -8.18 -3.65 -6.88
CA GLY A 62 -7.21 -2.64 -6.49
C GLY A 62 -5.76 -3.10 -6.46
N PHE A 63 -4.88 -2.11 -6.42
CA PHE A 63 -3.46 -2.20 -6.22
C PHE A 63 -3.05 -1.70 -4.84
N LEU A 64 -1.93 -2.20 -4.34
CA LEU A 64 -1.36 -1.83 -3.06
C LEU A 64 -0.21 -0.85 -3.30
N HIS A 65 -0.29 0.31 -2.65
CA HIS A 65 0.67 1.40 -2.75
C HIS A 65 1.43 1.55 -1.43
N ALA A 66 2.74 1.79 -1.50
CA ALA A 66 3.55 2.04 -0.32
C ALA A 66 3.09 3.32 0.38
N ALA A 67 2.86 3.23 1.69
CA ALA A 67 2.40 4.34 2.52
C ALA A 67 3.35 4.62 3.71
N GLY A 68 4.30 3.73 3.97
CA GLY A 68 5.25 3.84 5.07
C GLY A 68 5.93 2.51 5.35
N TYR A 69 6.80 2.49 6.34
CA TYR A 69 7.28 1.26 6.97
C TYR A 69 6.47 0.98 8.21
N ALA A 70 6.04 -0.27 8.41
CA ALA A 70 5.27 -0.62 9.60
C ALA A 70 6.14 -0.42 10.86
N ALA A 71 5.59 0.30 11.84
CA ALA A 71 6.35 0.76 13.00
C ALA A 71 6.93 -0.40 13.83
N GLU A 72 6.23 -1.53 13.90
CA GLU A 72 6.61 -2.68 14.73
C GLU A 72 7.15 -3.88 13.93
N LYS A 73 7.09 -3.82 12.60
CA LYS A 73 7.40 -4.96 11.72
C LYS A 73 8.18 -4.40 10.54
N HIS A 74 9.44 -4.80 10.36
CA HIS A 74 10.33 -4.33 9.28
C HIS A 74 9.81 -4.73 7.88
N ALA A 75 8.70 -4.14 7.47
CA ALA A 75 7.91 -4.45 6.29
C ALA A 75 7.33 -3.16 5.74
N VAL A 76 7.08 -3.13 4.43
CA VAL A 76 6.42 -2.00 3.79
C VAL A 76 4.94 -2.04 4.14
N TYR A 77 4.45 -0.98 4.75
CA TYR A 77 3.04 -0.78 5.01
C TYR A 77 2.37 -0.25 3.74
N VAL A 78 1.42 -1.01 3.21
CA VAL A 78 0.78 -0.71 1.93
C VAL A 78 -0.72 -0.53 2.06
N VAL A 79 -1.28 0.37 1.27
CA VAL A 79 -2.72 0.70 1.24
C VAL A 79 -3.30 0.28 -0.10
N CYS A 80 -4.41 -0.46 -0.07
CA CYS A 80 -5.15 -0.83 -1.28
C CYS A 80 -5.91 0.38 -1.84
N ASP A 81 -5.81 0.72 -3.12
CA ASP A 81 -6.63 1.78 -3.75
C ASP A 81 -8.05 1.32 -4.12
N GLY A 82 -8.31 0.02 -4.12
CA GLY A 82 -9.60 -0.56 -4.51
C GLY A 82 -10.68 -0.51 -3.43
N THR A 83 -11.82 -1.10 -3.76
CA THR A 83 -13.07 -1.06 -2.97
C THR A 83 -12.97 -1.67 -1.57
N CYS A 84 -11.96 -2.49 -1.27
CA CYS A 84 -11.84 -3.10 0.05
C CYS A 84 -11.30 -2.15 1.12
N ALA A 85 -10.64 -1.06 0.72
CA ALA A 85 -10.02 -0.08 1.61
C ALA A 85 -9.07 -0.64 2.69
N LYS A 86 -8.52 -1.85 2.48
CA LYS A 86 -7.65 -2.52 3.45
C LYS A 86 -6.19 -2.08 3.35
N THR A 87 -5.46 -2.32 4.42
CA THR A 87 -4.00 -2.18 4.49
C THR A 87 -3.33 -3.55 4.67
N PHE A 88 -2.09 -3.67 4.22
CA PHE A 88 -1.31 -4.91 4.25
C PHE A 88 0.17 -4.62 4.55
N LEU A 89 0.95 -5.68 4.76
CA LEU A 89 2.40 -5.64 4.90
C LEU A 89 3.05 -6.39 3.73
N ARG A 90 4.18 -5.87 3.22
CA ARG A 90 4.98 -6.46 2.14
C ARG A 90 6.45 -6.56 2.50
#